data_AF-A0A6V7PBT6-F1
#
_entry.id   AF-A0A6V7PBT6-F1
#
_cell.length_a   1.000
_cell.length_b   1.000
_cell.length_c   1.000
_cell.angle_alpha   90.00
_cell.angle_beta   90.00
_cell.angle_gamma   90.00
#
_symmetry.space_group_name_H-M   'P 1'
#
loop_
_entity.id
_entity.type
_entity.pdbx_description
1 polymer ?
#
loop_
_entity_poly.entity_id
_entity_poly.type
_entity_poly.pdbx_seq_one_letter_code
_entity_poly.pdbx_strand_id
1 'polypeptide(L)'
;MLDAGLRPNVPTCNSLLSTFLRANRFADAYHVLETMLGLGLVPSLQTYTLLLSSCTETREQMGLCGQLMAITGHPAHTFLLHLPDAEPGGWNIKSHASYFFDLMHSEDRESKRGLVDSVIDFLHKSGLKEEAGFVWEVAAERNVYPDSVREKSSSYWLINLHLMSEGTAVTALSRTLAWFQKQLMVSGWVSKD
;
A
#
# COMPACT_ATOMS: atom_id res chain seq x y z
N MET A 1 18.82 15.97 20.81
CA MET A 1 19.42 14.74 20.25
C MET A 1 20.72 15.08 19.52
N LEU A 2 20.66 15.86 18.44
CA LEU A 2 21.85 16.32 17.71
C LEU A 2 22.74 17.23 18.58
N ASP A 3 22.14 18.17 19.33
CA ASP A 3 22.87 19.06 20.26
C ASP A 3 23.53 18.33 21.44
N ALA A 4 23.11 17.09 21.70
CA ALA A 4 23.70 16.22 22.71
C ALA A 4 24.76 15.27 22.10
N GLY A 5 25.12 15.44 20.82
CA GLY A 5 26.09 14.60 20.11
C GLY A 5 25.56 13.21 19.71
N LEU A 6 24.28 12.93 19.91
CA LEU A 6 23.67 11.63 19.56
C LEU A 6 23.27 11.63 18.08
N ARG A 7 23.84 10.70 17.31
CA ARG A 7 23.46 10.48 15.91
C ARG A 7 22.19 9.64 15.82
N PRO A 8 21.12 10.14 15.20
CA PRO A 8 19.93 9.32 14.98
C PRO A 8 20.23 8.15 14.04
N ASN A 9 19.43 7.11 14.18
CA ASN A 9 19.34 5.99 13.23
C ASN A 9 17.94 5.98 12.58
N VAL A 10 17.73 5.10 11.61
CA VAL A 10 16.46 5.01 10.85
C VAL A 10 15.23 4.84 11.77
N PRO A 11 15.20 3.94 12.77
CA PRO A 11 14.06 3.84 13.69
C PRO A 11 13.77 5.12 14.49
N THR A 12 14.82 5.84 14.89
CA THR A 12 14.68 7.12 15.61
C THR A 12 14.07 8.18 14.70
N CYS A 13 14.56 8.29 13.47
CA CYS A 13 13.98 9.18 12.46
C CYS A 13 12.52 8.82 12.15
N ASN A 14 12.19 7.53 11.99
CA ASN A 14 10.81 7.08 11.76
C ASN A 14 9.87 7.44 12.92
N SER A 15 10.36 7.35 14.16
CA SER A 15 9.59 7.73 15.34
C SER A 15 9.28 9.23 15.31
N LEU A 16 10.29 10.08 15.06
CA LEU A 16 10.10 11.52 14.93
C LEU A 16 9.17 11.87 13.76
N LEU A 17 9.39 11.25 12.61
CA LEU A 17 8.56 11.42 11.42
C LEU A 17 7.09 11.11 11.72
N SER A 18 6.81 9.96 12.35
CA SER A 18 5.45 9.58 12.76
C SER A 18 4.81 10.64 13.66
N THR A 19 5.55 11.17 14.63
CA THR A 19 5.02 12.21 15.53
C THR A 19 4.69 13.50 14.80
N PHE A 20 5.55 13.95 13.88
CA PHE A 20 5.32 15.19 13.13
C PHE A 20 4.19 15.05 12.11
N LEU A 21 4.11 13.92 11.40
CA LEU A 21 3.02 13.65 10.45
C LEU A 21 1.67 13.66 11.16
N ARG A 22 1.54 12.96 12.31
CA ARG A 22 0.31 12.94 13.11
C ARG A 22 -0.07 14.31 13.70
N ALA A 23 0.90 15.19 13.88
CA ALA A 23 0.69 16.56 14.34
C ALA A 23 0.47 17.55 13.19
N ASN A 24 0.36 17.09 11.94
CA ASN A 24 0.29 17.92 10.73
C ASN A 24 1.45 18.91 10.58
N ARG A 25 2.61 18.60 11.15
CA ARG A 25 3.82 19.41 11.12
C ARG A 25 4.72 18.99 9.95
N PHE A 26 4.23 19.20 8.73
CA PHE A 26 4.91 18.74 7.50
C PHE A 26 6.28 19.36 7.27
N ALA A 27 6.50 20.62 7.67
CA ALA A 27 7.81 21.25 7.60
C ALA A 27 8.85 20.56 8.50
N ASP A 28 8.45 20.13 9.70
CA ASP A 28 9.33 19.38 10.59
C ASP A 28 9.56 17.95 10.08
N ALA A 29 8.53 17.30 9.55
CA ALA A 29 8.64 16.00 8.89
C ALA A 29 9.63 16.05 7.71
N TYR A 30 9.57 17.13 6.92
CA TYR A 30 10.50 17.42 5.83
C TYR A 30 11.94 17.50 6.34
N HIS A 31 12.19 18.30 7.38
CA HIS A 31 13.53 18.42 7.96
C HIS A 31 14.06 17.11 8.53
N VAL A 32 13.20 16.24 9.09
CA VAL A 32 13.61 14.90 9.53
C VAL A 32 14.08 14.06 8.34
N LEU A 33 13.38 14.09 7.21
CA LEU A 33 13.78 13.36 6.00
C LEU A 33 15.09 13.92 5.42
N GLU A 34 15.23 15.25 5.31
CA GLU A 34 16.48 15.88 4.86
C GLU A 34 17.65 15.52 5.77
N THR A 35 17.44 15.54 7.08
CA THR A 35 18.46 15.16 8.06
C THR A 35 18.85 13.69 7.87
N MET A 36 17.87 12.81 7.64
CA MET A 36 18.13 11.39 7.43
C MET A 36 19.01 11.18 6.17
N LEU A 37 18.66 11.82 5.05
CA LEU A 37 19.44 11.75 3.82
C LEU A 37 20.82 12.40 3.95
N GLY A 38 20.91 13.56 4.60
CA GLY A 38 22.17 14.26 4.86
C GLY A 38 23.13 13.48 5.76
N LEU A 39 22.60 12.60 6.61
CA LEU A 39 23.38 11.67 7.43
C LEU A 39 23.73 10.35 6.69
N GLY A 40 23.31 10.19 5.43
CA GLY A 40 23.50 8.97 4.65
C GLY A 40 22.63 7.80 5.09
N LEU A 41 21.57 8.06 5.86
CA LEU A 41 20.63 7.03 6.31
C LEU A 41 19.62 6.76 5.18
N VAL A 42 19.41 5.48 4.87
CA VAL A 42 18.45 5.06 3.85
C VAL A 42 17.06 4.93 4.49
N PRO A 43 16.03 5.65 3.99
CA PRO A 43 14.67 5.48 4.51
C PRO A 43 14.18 4.05 4.29
N SER A 44 13.53 3.49 5.32
CA SER A 44 13.05 2.11 5.31
C SER A 44 11.61 2.00 4.82
N LEU A 45 11.14 0.77 4.60
CA LEU A 45 9.75 0.48 4.24
C LEU A 45 8.74 1.15 5.19
N GLN A 46 9.07 1.18 6.48
CA GLN A 46 8.29 1.86 7.51
C GLN A 46 8.23 3.38 7.30
N THR A 47 9.32 4.04 6.89
CA THR A 47 9.32 5.48 6.59
C THR A 47 8.26 5.81 5.54
N TYR A 48 8.16 5.00 4.48
CA TYR A 48 7.18 5.21 3.41
C TYR A 48 5.76 4.88 3.83
N THR A 49 5.58 3.85 4.64
CA THR A 49 4.27 3.51 5.22
C THR A 49 3.73 4.68 6.04
N LEU A 50 4.59 5.35 6.83
CA LEU A 50 4.23 6.56 7.58
C LEU A 50 3.86 7.73 6.66
N LEU A 51 4.66 7.98 5.61
CA LEU A 51 4.34 9.02 4.64
C LEU A 51 2.99 8.75 3.98
N LEU A 52 2.81 7.57 3.38
CA LEU A 52 1.59 7.19 2.67
C LEU A 52 0.33 7.28 3.54
N SER A 53 0.37 6.72 4.74
CA SER A 53 -0.76 6.76 5.66
C SER A 53 -1.18 8.21 5.97
N SER A 54 -0.23 9.13 6.16
CA SER A 54 -0.53 10.55 6.37
C SER A 54 -1.17 11.23 5.15
N CYS A 55 -0.85 10.78 3.93
CA CYS A 55 -1.43 11.33 2.69
C CYS A 55 -2.92 11.00 2.55
N THR A 56 -3.38 9.97 3.27
CA THR A 56 -4.77 9.54 3.23
C THR A 56 -5.67 10.39 4.14
N GLU A 57 -5.12 11.22 5.03
CA GLU A 57 -5.92 11.95 6.03
C GLU A 57 -6.70 13.14 5.43
N THR A 58 -6.13 13.91 4.48
CA THR A 58 -6.80 15.04 3.80
C THR A 58 -6.24 15.30 2.39
N ARG A 59 -7.01 15.98 1.52
CA ARG A 59 -6.57 16.36 0.15
C ARG A 59 -5.39 17.33 0.13
N GLU A 60 -5.27 18.22 1.12
CA GLU A 60 -4.15 19.16 1.21
C GLU A 60 -2.84 18.43 1.58
N GLN A 61 -2.92 17.45 2.47
CA GLN A 61 -1.78 16.62 2.86
C GLN A 61 -1.27 15.74 1.70
N MET A 62 -2.15 15.35 0.77
CA MET A 62 -1.78 14.55 -0.42
C MET A 62 -0.70 15.24 -1.27
N GLY A 63 -0.81 16.55 -1.50
CA GLY A 63 0.19 17.31 -2.27
C GLY A 63 1.54 17.43 -1.55
N LEU A 64 1.51 17.70 -0.24
CA LEU A 64 2.70 17.82 0.61
C LEU A 64 3.43 16.48 0.77
N CYS A 65 2.68 15.40 0.91
CA CYS A 65 3.18 14.04 0.90
C CYS A 65 3.95 13.69 -0.38
N GLY A 66 3.40 14.06 -1.55
CA GLY A 66 4.06 13.80 -2.82
C GLY A 66 5.45 14.45 -2.88
N GLN A 67 5.59 15.65 -2.32
CA GLN A 67 6.88 16.35 -2.21
C GLN A 67 7.84 15.63 -1.24
N LEU A 68 7.35 15.19 -0.08
CA LEU A 68 8.15 14.46 0.90
C LEU A 68 8.67 13.13 0.33
N MET A 69 7.82 12.40 -0.40
CA MET A 69 8.20 11.15 -1.04
C MET A 69 9.20 11.37 -2.19
N ALA A 70 9.12 12.49 -2.92
CA ALA A 70 10.05 12.81 -4.01
C ALA A 70 11.50 12.93 -3.56
N ILE A 71 11.73 13.50 -2.39
CA ILE A 71 13.08 13.74 -1.86
C ILE A 71 13.76 12.45 -1.45
N THR A 72 12.98 11.43 -1.07
CA THR A 72 13.50 10.14 -0.62
C THR A 72 13.94 9.21 -1.76
N GLY A 73 13.61 9.50 -3.02
CA GLY A 73 14.11 8.77 -4.20
C GLY A 73 13.74 7.28 -4.28
N HIS A 74 12.71 6.85 -3.56
CA HIS A 74 12.39 5.43 -3.39
C HIS A 74 11.47 4.88 -4.48
N PRO A 75 11.57 3.59 -4.84
CA PRO A 75 10.66 2.94 -5.78
C PRO A 75 9.17 3.01 -5.41
N ALA A 76 8.79 3.20 -4.14
CA ALA A 76 7.39 3.44 -3.75
C ALA A 76 6.86 4.80 -4.24
N HIS A 77 7.72 5.82 -4.24
CA HIS A 77 7.39 7.11 -4.83
C HIS A 77 7.25 7.01 -6.35
N THR A 78 8.22 6.34 -7.00
CA THR A 78 8.15 6.03 -8.44
C THR A 78 6.90 5.21 -8.76
N PHE A 79 6.55 4.23 -7.91
CA PHE A 79 5.39 3.36 -8.09
C PHE A 79 4.08 4.16 -8.13
N LEU A 80 3.88 5.08 -7.19
CA LEU A 80 2.66 5.89 -7.11
C LEU A 80 2.60 7.00 -8.16
N LEU A 81 3.73 7.65 -8.48
CA LEU A 81 3.76 8.70 -9.50
C LEU A 81 3.58 8.16 -10.92
N HIS A 82 4.10 6.95 -11.20
CA HIS A 82 4.03 6.32 -12.52
C HIS A 82 2.98 5.22 -12.56
N LEU A 83 1.98 5.27 -11.68
CA LEU A 83 0.86 4.34 -11.74
C LEU A 83 0.12 4.60 -13.06
N PRO A 84 0.08 3.63 -13.99
CA PRO A 84 -0.58 3.83 -15.26
C PRO A 84 -2.10 3.74 -15.09
N ASP A 85 -2.85 4.40 -15.97
CA ASP A 85 -4.30 4.25 -16.04
C ASP A 85 -4.67 2.78 -16.29
N ALA A 86 -5.73 2.28 -15.64
CA ALA A 86 -6.14 0.88 -15.81
C ALA A 86 -6.56 0.55 -17.24
N GLU A 87 -5.76 -0.29 -17.92
CA GLU A 87 -6.16 -0.94 -19.17
C GLU A 87 -7.13 -2.11 -18.89
N PRO A 88 -7.95 -2.53 -19.87
CA PRO A 88 -8.80 -3.71 -19.73
C PRO A 88 -7.99 -4.95 -19.26
N GLY A 89 -8.30 -5.44 -18.06
CA GLY A 89 -7.59 -6.56 -17.43
C GLY A 89 -6.42 -6.17 -16.51
N GLY A 90 -6.03 -4.90 -16.48
CA GLY A 90 -5.10 -4.32 -15.48
C GLY A 90 -3.68 -4.83 -15.54
N TRP A 91 -3.25 -5.41 -16.66
CA TRP A 91 -1.91 -6.03 -16.80
C TRP A 91 -0.77 -5.06 -16.56
N ASN A 92 -0.93 -3.81 -16.98
CA ASN A 92 0.03 -2.74 -16.74
C ASN A 92 0.20 -2.47 -15.23
N ILE A 93 -0.89 -2.35 -14.47
CA ILE A 93 -0.87 -2.14 -13.02
C ILE A 93 -0.34 -3.38 -12.31
N LYS A 94 -0.77 -4.60 -12.73
CA LYS A 94 -0.28 -5.85 -12.14
C LYS A 94 1.22 -6.05 -12.33
N SER A 95 1.74 -5.74 -13.53
CA SER A 95 3.17 -5.79 -13.85
C SER A 95 3.95 -4.79 -13.00
N HIS A 96 3.43 -3.57 -12.89
CA HIS A 96 4.03 -2.50 -12.09
C HIS A 96 4.04 -2.82 -10.59
N ALA A 97 2.93 -3.34 -10.05
CA ALA A 97 2.83 -3.81 -8.68
C ALA A 97 3.77 -5.00 -8.41
N SER A 98 3.86 -5.94 -9.35
CA SER A 98 4.77 -7.08 -9.26
C SER A 98 6.23 -6.64 -9.16
N TYR A 99 6.66 -5.74 -10.05
CA TYR A 99 8.01 -5.17 -10.00
C TYR A 99 8.28 -4.47 -8.67
N PHE A 100 7.32 -3.70 -8.17
CA PHE A 100 7.43 -3.06 -6.87
C PHE A 100 7.60 -4.06 -5.72
N PHE A 101 6.83 -5.16 -5.71
CA PHE A 101 7.00 -6.22 -4.73
C PHE A 101 8.34 -6.97 -4.85
N ASP A 102 8.87 -7.13 -6.05
CA ASP A 102 10.19 -7.74 -6.28
C ASP A 102 11.32 -6.89 -5.70
N LEU A 103 11.20 -5.56 -5.79
CA LEU A 103 12.16 -4.64 -5.15
C LEU A 103 12.17 -4.77 -3.62
N MET A 104 11.07 -5.24 -3.02
CA MET A 104 10.91 -5.38 -1.57
C MET A 104 10.91 -6.86 -1.13
N HIS A 105 11.51 -7.76 -1.92
CA HIS A 105 11.50 -9.19 -1.61
C HIS A 105 12.15 -9.51 -0.24
N SER A 106 13.17 -8.74 0.16
CA SER A 106 13.90 -8.89 1.42
C SER A 106 13.15 -8.43 2.68
N GLU A 107 12.08 -7.65 2.53
CA GLU A 107 11.32 -7.12 3.66
C GLU A 107 10.48 -8.23 4.32
N ASP A 108 10.15 -8.07 5.60
CA ASP A 108 9.25 -9.00 6.28
C ASP A 108 7.79 -8.81 5.81
N ARG A 109 6.96 -9.83 6.06
CA ARG A 109 5.58 -9.86 5.59
C ARG A 109 4.70 -8.79 6.24
N GLU A 110 4.93 -8.45 7.51
CA GLU A 110 4.11 -7.46 8.21
C GLU A 110 4.38 -6.05 7.68
N SER A 111 5.64 -5.74 7.41
CA SER A 111 6.04 -4.47 6.79
C SER A 111 5.48 -4.34 5.37
N LYS A 112 5.53 -5.40 4.55
CA LYS A 112 4.89 -5.42 3.22
C LYS A 112 3.40 -5.16 3.33
N ARG A 113 2.71 -5.85 4.24
CA ARG A 113 1.27 -5.68 4.48
C ARG A 113 0.91 -4.24 4.83
N GLY A 114 1.61 -3.63 5.79
CA GLY A 114 1.33 -2.25 6.21
C GLY A 114 1.50 -1.24 5.06
N LEU A 115 2.49 -1.46 4.20
CA LEU A 115 2.67 -0.65 3.00
C LEU A 115 1.54 -0.88 1.99
N VAL A 116 1.19 -2.13 1.68
CA VAL A 116 0.13 -2.45 0.71
C VAL A 116 -1.20 -1.88 1.15
N ASP A 117 -1.54 -1.99 2.43
CA ASP A 117 -2.72 -1.36 3.01
C ASP A 117 -2.70 0.16 2.77
N SER A 118 -1.57 0.80 3.05
CA SER A 118 -1.42 2.25 2.84
C SER A 118 -1.55 2.66 1.37
N VAL A 119 -1.01 1.86 0.44
CA VAL A 119 -1.14 2.07 -1.01
C VAL A 119 -2.58 1.93 -1.47
N ILE A 120 -3.26 0.86 -1.06
CA ILE A 120 -4.65 0.60 -1.44
C ILE A 120 -5.54 1.72 -0.89
N ASP A 121 -5.38 2.10 0.38
CA ASP A 121 -6.14 3.18 1.00
C ASP A 121 -5.92 4.52 0.28
N PHE A 122 -4.68 4.81 -0.14
CA PHE A 122 -4.34 5.98 -0.94
C PHE A 122 -5.07 5.97 -2.29
N LEU A 123 -5.02 4.86 -3.03
CA LEU A 123 -5.67 4.72 -4.33
C LEU A 123 -7.20 4.86 -4.19
N HIS A 124 -7.77 4.25 -3.15
CA HIS A 124 -9.20 4.31 -2.88
C HIS A 124 -9.68 5.75 -2.60
N LYS A 125 -8.91 6.52 -1.82
CA LYS A 125 -9.21 7.95 -1.55
C LYS A 125 -8.94 8.86 -2.74
N SER A 126 -8.04 8.46 -3.64
CA SER A 126 -7.75 9.18 -4.88
C SER A 126 -8.77 8.89 -5.99
N GLY A 127 -9.74 7.99 -5.75
CA GLY A 127 -10.75 7.59 -6.72
C GLY A 127 -10.31 6.48 -7.68
N LEU A 128 -9.08 6.00 -7.55
CA LEU A 128 -8.45 4.96 -8.37
C LEU A 128 -8.79 3.56 -7.83
N LYS A 129 -10.08 3.24 -7.78
CA LYS A 129 -10.59 2.00 -7.15
C LYS A 129 -10.27 0.75 -7.98
N GLU A 130 -10.21 0.87 -9.29
CA GLU A 130 -9.86 -0.26 -10.15
C GLU A 130 -8.40 -0.65 -9.94
N GLU A 131 -7.52 0.35 -9.92
CA GLU A 131 -6.09 0.23 -9.65
C GLU A 131 -5.82 -0.40 -8.29
N ALA A 132 -6.53 0.07 -7.25
CA ALA A 132 -6.48 -0.52 -5.91
C ALA A 132 -6.77 -2.03 -5.94
N GLY A 133 -7.76 -2.43 -6.74
CA GLY A 133 -8.12 -3.81 -6.98
C GLY A 133 -7.01 -4.66 -7.60
N PHE A 134 -6.34 -4.16 -8.63
CA PHE A 134 -5.23 -4.89 -9.27
C PHE A 134 -4.01 -5.00 -8.35
N VAL A 135 -3.71 -3.96 -7.57
CA VAL A 135 -2.65 -4.02 -6.54
C VAL A 135 -2.97 -5.10 -5.49
N TRP A 136 -4.23 -5.17 -5.05
CA TRP A 136 -4.67 -6.20 -4.10
C TRP A 136 -4.54 -7.62 -4.68
N GLU A 137 -4.93 -7.84 -5.95
CA GLU A 137 -4.81 -9.14 -6.60
C GLU A 137 -3.35 -9.65 -6.59
N VAL A 138 -2.39 -8.79 -6.95
CA VAL A 138 -0.96 -9.13 -6.91
C VAL A 138 -0.49 -9.40 -5.47
N ALA A 139 -0.96 -8.62 -4.49
CA ALA A 139 -0.60 -8.83 -3.09
C ALA A 139 -1.15 -10.16 -2.54
N ALA A 140 -2.36 -10.56 -2.95
CA ALA A 140 -2.95 -11.84 -2.60
C ALA A 140 -2.17 -13.01 -3.22
N GLU A 141 -1.82 -12.92 -4.51
CA GLU A 141 -0.99 -13.92 -5.22
C GLU A 141 0.39 -14.09 -4.58
N ARG A 142 0.98 -12.99 -4.08
CA ARG A 142 2.28 -12.98 -3.40
C ARG A 142 2.21 -13.32 -1.91
N ASN A 143 1.06 -13.78 -1.42
CA ASN A 143 0.84 -14.21 -0.04
C ASN A 143 1.18 -13.12 1.01
N VAL A 144 0.96 -11.85 0.67
CA VAL A 144 1.09 -10.74 1.63
C VAL A 144 0.03 -10.89 2.73
N TYR A 145 -1.18 -11.29 2.32
CA TYR A 145 -2.31 -11.60 3.19
C TYR A 145 -2.58 -13.12 3.19
N PRO A 146 -1.96 -13.88 4.11
CA PRO A 146 -2.13 -15.33 4.15
C PRO A 146 -3.58 -15.70 4.48
N ASP A 147 -4.07 -16.74 3.80
CA ASP A 147 -5.45 -17.21 3.90
C ASP A 147 -6.49 -16.09 3.67
N SER A 148 -6.13 -15.05 2.91
CA SER A 148 -7.01 -13.91 2.62
C SER A 148 -8.30 -14.35 1.95
N VAL A 149 -8.23 -15.25 0.99
CA VAL A 149 -9.39 -15.94 0.39
C VAL A 149 -9.07 -17.42 0.30
N ARG A 150 -9.92 -18.27 0.88
CA ARG A 150 -9.72 -19.73 0.87
C ARG A 150 -11.04 -20.48 0.71
N GLU A 151 -11.01 -21.51 -0.13
CA GLU A 151 -12.07 -22.49 -0.21
C GLU A 151 -11.95 -23.42 1.00
N LYS A 152 -12.99 -23.49 1.85
CA LYS A 152 -13.00 -24.41 3.00
C LYS A 152 -13.77 -25.70 2.69
N SER A 153 -14.72 -25.61 1.77
CA SER A 153 -15.55 -26.70 1.26
C SER A 153 -16.09 -26.30 -0.11
N SER A 154 -16.55 -27.27 -0.90
CA SER A 154 -17.26 -27.05 -2.17
C SER A 154 -18.50 -26.15 -2.06
N SER A 155 -18.95 -25.85 -0.84
CA SER A 155 -20.15 -25.09 -0.55
C SER A 155 -19.91 -23.67 -0.05
N TYR A 156 -18.70 -23.32 0.41
CA TYR A 156 -18.43 -21.97 0.88
C TYR A 156 -16.94 -21.62 0.94
N TRP A 157 -16.70 -20.33 0.79
CA TRP A 157 -15.39 -19.70 0.87
C TRP A 157 -15.31 -18.80 2.10
N LEU A 158 -14.09 -18.61 2.60
CA LEU A 158 -13.80 -17.68 3.67
C LEU A 158 -12.92 -16.55 3.13
N ILE A 159 -13.23 -15.33 3.56
CA ILE A 159 -12.38 -14.16 3.35
C ILE A 159 -11.91 -13.64 4.71
N ASN A 160 -10.59 -13.53 4.89
CA ASN A 160 -10.00 -13.03 6.13
C ASN A 160 -9.69 -11.55 6.01
N LEU A 161 -10.54 -10.72 6.60
CA LEU A 161 -10.44 -9.26 6.58
C LEU A 161 -9.66 -8.70 7.77
N HIS A 162 -9.37 -9.50 8.80
CA HIS A 162 -8.76 -9.00 10.05
C HIS A 162 -7.31 -8.54 9.89
N LEU A 163 -6.63 -8.98 8.82
CA LEU A 163 -5.27 -8.59 8.49
C LEU A 163 -5.22 -7.50 7.42
N MET A 164 -6.33 -6.79 7.18
CA MET A 164 -6.47 -5.78 6.13
C MET A 164 -6.90 -4.45 6.74
N SER A 165 -6.45 -3.34 6.17
CA SER A 165 -7.10 -2.05 6.42
C SER A 165 -8.53 -2.03 5.86
N GLU A 166 -9.30 -0.99 6.19
CA GLU A 166 -10.68 -0.84 5.70
C GLU A 166 -10.75 -0.80 4.17
N GLY A 167 -9.90 0.00 3.50
CA GLY A 167 -9.89 0.08 2.05
C GLY A 167 -9.43 -1.21 1.39
N THR A 168 -8.43 -1.89 1.96
CA THR A 168 -8.02 -3.22 1.53
C THR A 168 -9.14 -4.24 1.69
N ALA A 169 -9.86 -4.24 2.81
CA ALA A 169 -10.95 -5.18 3.05
C ALA A 169 -12.11 -4.98 2.06
N VAL A 170 -12.49 -3.73 1.78
CA VAL A 170 -13.50 -3.38 0.77
C VAL A 170 -13.05 -3.83 -0.62
N THR A 171 -11.79 -3.56 -0.97
CA THR A 171 -11.20 -3.96 -2.25
C THR A 171 -11.19 -5.48 -2.40
N ALA A 172 -10.75 -6.20 -1.38
CA ALA A 172 -10.72 -7.66 -1.31
C ALA A 172 -12.11 -8.26 -1.53
N LEU A 173 -13.12 -7.77 -0.79
CA LEU A 173 -14.51 -8.21 -0.93
C LEU A 173 -15.05 -7.96 -2.34
N SER A 174 -14.87 -6.75 -2.85
CA SER A 174 -15.31 -6.36 -4.19
C SER A 174 -14.75 -7.29 -5.28
N ARG A 175 -13.42 -7.49 -5.27
CA ARG A 175 -12.74 -8.34 -6.25
C ARG A 175 -13.15 -9.80 -6.15
N THR A 176 -13.28 -10.30 -4.93
CA THR A 176 -13.71 -11.68 -4.68
C THR A 176 -15.15 -11.92 -5.16
N LEU A 177 -16.07 -10.99 -4.90
CA LEU A 177 -17.46 -11.08 -5.37
C LEU A 177 -17.57 -10.98 -6.90
N ALA A 178 -16.83 -10.07 -7.53
CA ALA A 178 -16.79 -9.94 -8.98
C ALA A 178 -16.24 -11.22 -9.64
N TRP A 179 -15.23 -11.85 -9.02
CA TRP A 179 -14.72 -13.14 -9.48
C TRP A 179 -15.79 -14.24 -9.36
N PHE A 180 -16.48 -14.36 -8.22
CA PHE A 180 -17.57 -15.33 -8.07
C PHE A 180 -18.68 -15.13 -9.10
N GLN A 181 -19.09 -13.88 -9.34
CA GLN A 181 -20.10 -13.55 -10.33
C GLN A 181 -19.69 -14.06 -11.72
N LYS A 182 -18.43 -13.85 -12.12
CA LYS A 182 -17.91 -14.36 -13.40
C LYS A 182 -17.93 -15.89 -13.44
N GLN A 183 -17.51 -16.56 -12.37
CA GLN A 183 -17.53 -18.02 -12.28
C GLN A 183 -18.96 -18.58 -12.38
N LEU A 184 -19.94 -17.97 -11.71
CA LEU A 184 -21.35 -18.36 -11.81
C LEU A 184 -21.90 -18.19 -13.23
N MET A 185 -21.52 -17.13 -13.93
CA MET A 185 -21.94 -16.90 -15.32
C MET A 185 -21.32 -17.92 -16.30
N VAL A 186 -20.07 -18.33 -16.06
CA VAL A 186 -19.37 -19.34 -16.87
C VAL A 186 -19.87 -20.76 -16.57
N SER A 187 -20.17 -21.06 -15.31
CA SER A 187 -20.65 -22.37 -14.86
C SER A 187 -22.16 -22.58 -15.04
N GLY A 188 -22.86 -21.61 -15.65
CA GLY A 188 -24.31 -21.55 -15.81
C GLY A 188 -25.00 -22.92 -15.92
N TRP A 189 -25.54 -23.38 -14.79
CA TRP A 189 -26.62 -24.35 -14.77
C TRP A 189 -27.85 -23.66 -15.37
N VAL A 190 -28.15 -24.03 -16.60
CA VAL A 190 -29.50 -23.97 -17.13
C VAL A 190 -30.33 -25.00 -16.34
N SER A 191 -30.82 -24.62 -15.17
CA SER A 191 -32.06 -25.22 -14.67
C SER A 191 -33.18 -24.58 -15.48
N LYS A 192 -33.48 -25.21 -16.61
CA LYS A 192 -34.77 -25.10 -17.26
C LYS A 192 -35.69 -26.05 -16.51
N ASP A 193 -36.51 -25.51 -15.63
CA ASP A 193 -37.81 -26.08 -15.30
C ASP A 193 -38.87 -25.33 -16.09
#